data_AF-A0A0H4IVM8-F1
#
_entry.id   AF-A0A0H4IVM8-F1
#
_cell.length_a   1.000
_cell.length_b   1.000
_cell.length_c   1.000
_cell.angle_alpha   90.00
_cell.angle_beta   90.00
_cell.angle_gamma   90.00
#
_symmetry.space_group_name_H-M   'P 1'
#
loop_
_entity.id
_entity.type
_entity.pdbx_description
1 polymer ?
#
loop_
_entity_poly.entity_id
_entity_poly.type
_entity_poly.pdbx_seq_one_letter_code
_entity_poly.pdbx_strand_id
1 'polypeptide(L)'
;MAEGQKSAVTEYYLNHGIWPENNDKAGVASSSSIKGKYVKEVKVENGVVTATMNSSNVNKEIKDKRLSLWAKRENGSVKWFCGQPVKRANVAAANDDDVTDDKNNNGIDTKHLPSTCRDKSSAVCTKHHAPISNTSKKSAVTEYCPNHGEWPKDNDKAGVASPPSNIKGKYVESVTVTNGVVTATMLSSGVNNEIKGKKLSLWAKRQAGSVKWFCGQPVQRAKADDAVTADANNAIDTKHLPSTCRDTSSAK
;
A
#
# COMPACT_ATOMS: atom_id res chain seq x y z
N MET A 1 -2.52 -0.95 15.52
CA MET A 1 -3.92 -1.28 15.85
C MET A 1 -4.89 -0.89 14.73
N ALA A 2 -4.98 0.39 14.36
CA ALA A 2 -5.90 0.83 13.31
C ALA A 2 -5.56 0.22 11.92
N GLU A 3 -4.28 -0.01 11.64
CA GLU A 3 -3.86 -0.62 10.37
C GLU A 3 -4.37 -2.05 10.16
N GLY A 4 -4.64 -2.80 11.24
CA GLY A 4 -5.21 -4.14 11.15
C GLY A 4 -6.62 -4.16 10.53
N GLN A 5 -7.30 -3.02 10.46
CA GLN A 5 -8.62 -2.90 9.84
C GLN A 5 -8.53 -2.57 8.34
N LYS A 6 -7.35 -2.13 7.84
CA LYS A 6 -7.17 -1.73 6.43
C LYS A 6 -7.49 -2.88 5.48
N SER A 7 -7.05 -4.10 5.81
CA SER A 7 -7.27 -5.30 4.99
C SER A 7 -8.76 -5.58 4.85
N ALA A 8 -9.48 -5.68 5.97
CA ALA A 8 -10.92 -5.97 5.99
C ALA A 8 -11.75 -4.89 5.26
N VAL A 9 -11.44 -3.61 5.48
CA VAL A 9 -12.11 -2.50 4.78
C VAL A 9 -11.83 -2.53 3.27
N THR A 10 -10.59 -2.83 2.88
CA THR A 10 -10.21 -2.95 1.47
C THR A 10 -10.87 -4.15 0.81
N GLU A 11 -10.86 -5.31 1.48
CA GLU A 11 -11.48 -6.53 0.98
C GLU A 11 -12.98 -6.37 0.81
N TYR A 12 -13.67 -5.76 1.78
CA TYR A 12 -15.08 -5.43 1.64
C TYR A 12 -15.34 -4.57 0.40
N TYR A 13 -14.54 -3.50 0.23
CA TYR A 13 -14.64 -2.61 -0.92
C TYR A 13 -14.38 -3.34 -2.24
N LEU A 14 -13.37 -4.19 -2.31
CA LEU A 14 -13.06 -4.96 -3.52
C LEU A 14 -14.17 -5.96 -3.88
N ASN A 15 -14.84 -6.52 -2.88
CA ASN A 15 -15.92 -7.50 -3.07
C ASN A 15 -17.27 -6.85 -3.42
N HIS A 16 -17.57 -5.65 -2.90
CA HIS A 16 -18.88 -5.01 -3.03
C HIS A 16 -18.88 -3.75 -3.91
N GLY A 17 -17.70 -3.21 -4.27
CA GLY A 17 -17.56 -1.95 -5.00
C GLY A 17 -17.95 -0.70 -4.20
N ILE A 18 -18.25 -0.85 -2.91
CA ILE A 18 -18.67 0.21 -1.99
C ILE A 18 -17.92 0.08 -0.66
N TRP A 19 -17.69 1.19 0.02
CA TRP A 19 -17.04 1.17 1.32
C TRP A 19 -17.95 0.62 2.41
N PRO A 20 -17.42 -0.12 3.41
CA PRO A 20 -18.25 -0.62 4.50
C PRO A 20 -18.76 0.54 5.35
N GLU A 21 -20.06 0.53 5.60
CA GLU A 21 -20.73 1.57 6.38
C GLU A 21 -20.27 1.60 7.84
N ASN A 22 -19.92 0.44 8.40
CA ASN A 22 -19.54 0.28 9.81
C ASN A 22 -18.61 -0.93 10.04
N ASN A 23 -18.19 -1.14 11.30
CA ASN A 23 -17.35 -2.27 11.71
C ASN A 23 -17.94 -3.64 11.34
N ASP A 24 -19.23 -3.85 11.63
CA ASP A 24 -19.90 -5.12 11.35
C ASP A 24 -19.93 -5.44 9.85
N LYS A 25 -20.24 -4.45 9.01
CA LYS A 25 -20.19 -4.61 7.55
C LYS A 25 -18.78 -4.90 7.06
N ALA A 26 -17.76 -4.26 7.63
CA ALA A 26 -16.37 -4.56 7.33
C ALA A 26 -15.93 -5.95 7.82
N GLY A 27 -16.74 -6.66 8.61
CA GLY A 27 -16.38 -7.97 9.17
C GLY A 27 -15.34 -7.89 10.29
N VAL A 28 -15.28 -6.75 11.00
CA VAL A 28 -14.35 -6.53 12.12
C VAL A 28 -15.10 -6.39 13.44
N ALA A 29 -14.39 -6.56 14.55
CA ALA A 29 -14.98 -6.43 15.88
C ALA A 29 -15.61 -5.04 16.09
N SER A 30 -16.61 -4.97 16.98
CA SER A 30 -17.23 -3.70 17.37
C SER A 30 -16.19 -2.66 17.83
N SER A 31 -16.47 -1.37 17.62
CA SER A 31 -15.48 -0.30 17.82
C SER A 31 -14.88 -0.28 19.22
N SER A 32 -15.70 -0.51 20.25
CA SER A 32 -15.30 -0.57 21.67
C SER A 32 -14.51 -1.84 22.02
N SER A 33 -14.60 -2.88 21.21
CA SER A 33 -13.79 -4.10 21.39
C SER A 33 -12.39 -3.95 20.81
N ILE A 34 -12.19 -3.08 19.83
CA ILE A 34 -10.86 -2.79 19.25
C ILE A 34 -10.15 -1.72 20.09
N LYS A 35 -9.61 -2.15 21.24
CA LYS A 35 -8.94 -1.29 22.23
C LYS A 35 -7.56 -1.83 22.61
N GLY A 36 -6.72 -0.95 23.14
CA GLY A 36 -5.37 -1.30 23.58
C GLY A 36 -4.86 -0.33 24.64
N LYS A 37 -3.57 -0.46 24.99
CA LYS A 37 -2.95 0.33 26.08
C LYS A 37 -3.21 1.84 25.95
N TYR A 38 -3.15 2.37 24.73
CA TYR A 38 -3.31 3.80 24.44
C TYR A 38 -4.54 4.14 23.60
N VAL A 39 -5.26 3.13 23.09
CA VAL A 39 -6.37 3.30 22.15
C VAL A 39 -7.66 2.85 22.84
N LYS A 40 -8.63 3.74 22.89
CA LYS A 40 -9.95 3.53 23.49
C LYS A 40 -10.86 2.70 22.60
N GLU A 41 -10.86 3.00 21.31
CA GLU A 41 -11.70 2.38 20.30
C GLU A 41 -11.13 2.60 18.89
N VAL A 42 -11.54 1.75 17.96
CA VAL A 42 -11.31 1.94 16.52
C VAL A 42 -12.64 1.76 15.79
N LYS A 43 -13.17 2.86 15.24
CA LYS A 43 -14.43 2.88 14.51
C LYS A 43 -14.17 2.88 13.00
N VAL A 44 -14.89 2.05 12.27
CA VAL A 44 -15.04 2.14 10.81
C VAL A 44 -16.34 2.87 10.53
N GLU A 45 -16.30 3.88 9.67
CA GLU A 45 -17.48 4.62 9.22
C GLU A 45 -17.28 5.00 7.75
N ASN A 46 -18.12 4.46 6.87
CA ASN A 46 -18.02 4.63 5.42
C ASN A 46 -16.60 4.36 4.86
N GLY A 47 -15.93 3.32 5.38
CA GLY A 47 -14.56 2.94 5.04
C GLY A 47 -13.45 3.84 5.60
N VAL A 48 -13.78 4.88 6.38
CA VAL A 48 -12.80 5.62 7.17
C VAL A 48 -12.61 4.92 8.50
N VAL A 49 -11.35 4.64 8.86
CA VAL A 49 -10.96 4.00 10.12
C VAL A 49 -10.45 5.07 11.07
N THR A 50 -11.19 5.38 12.12
CA THR A 50 -10.81 6.39 13.11
C THR A 50 -10.47 5.74 14.44
N ALA A 51 -9.24 5.96 14.92
CA ALA A 51 -8.81 5.54 16.25
C ALA A 51 -8.95 6.68 17.25
N THR A 52 -9.45 6.36 18.43
CA THR A 52 -9.58 7.31 19.55
C THR A 52 -8.57 6.95 20.63
N MET A 53 -7.81 7.93 21.10
CA MET A 53 -6.85 7.74 22.19
C MET A 53 -7.56 7.65 23.55
N ASN A 54 -6.97 6.91 24.49
CA ASN A 54 -7.47 6.82 25.86
C ASN A 54 -7.45 8.19 26.58
N SER A 55 -8.30 8.35 27.60
CA SER A 55 -8.34 9.54 28.46
C SER A 55 -7.30 9.50 29.60
N SER A 56 -6.76 8.30 29.89
CA SER A 56 -5.74 8.04 30.90
C SER A 56 -4.53 7.33 30.28
N ASN A 57 -3.39 7.39 30.97
CA ASN A 57 -2.14 6.72 30.56
C ASN A 57 -1.62 7.10 29.15
N VAL A 58 -2.00 8.27 28.66
CA VAL A 58 -1.46 8.90 27.44
C VAL A 58 -0.99 10.32 27.75
N ASN A 59 -0.15 10.87 26.88
CA ASN A 59 0.28 12.28 26.99
C ASN A 59 -0.94 13.20 27.01
N LYS A 60 -0.92 14.22 27.88
CA LYS A 60 -2.01 15.19 28.05
C LYS A 60 -2.46 15.83 26.72
N GLU A 61 -1.55 16.05 25.79
CA GLU A 61 -1.83 16.69 24.50
C GLU A 61 -2.58 15.77 23.51
N ILE A 62 -2.58 14.45 23.73
CA ILE A 62 -3.25 13.46 22.86
C ILE A 62 -4.46 12.78 23.51
N LYS A 63 -4.81 13.15 24.75
CA LYS A 63 -5.97 12.59 25.47
C LYS A 63 -7.26 12.82 24.70
N ASP A 64 -8.03 11.75 24.55
CA ASP A 64 -9.32 11.74 23.84
C ASP A 64 -9.24 12.28 22.40
N LYS A 65 -8.03 12.37 21.83
CA LYS A 65 -7.78 12.82 20.46
C LYS A 65 -7.95 11.67 19.48
N ARG A 66 -8.10 12.01 18.20
CA ARG A 66 -8.38 11.04 17.13
C ARG A 66 -7.43 11.21 15.96
N LEU A 67 -7.19 10.11 15.25
CA LEU A 67 -6.59 10.09 13.92
C LEU A 67 -7.43 9.21 13.02
N SER A 68 -7.40 9.46 11.71
CA SER A 68 -8.11 8.64 10.73
C SER A 68 -7.18 8.06 9.69
N LEU A 69 -7.56 6.90 9.19
CA LEU A 69 -7.04 6.29 7.98
C LEU A 69 -8.18 6.17 7.00
N TRP A 70 -7.94 6.53 5.76
CA TRP A 70 -8.92 6.42 4.68
C TRP A 70 -8.21 5.96 3.43
N ALA A 71 -8.96 5.40 2.50
CA ALA A 71 -8.40 4.96 1.24
C ALA A 71 -9.16 5.51 0.05
N LYS A 72 -8.45 5.91 -0.99
CA LYS A 72 -9.04 6.30 -2.28
C LYS A 72 -8.73 5.23 -3.32
N ARG A 73 -9.67 4.97 -4.23
CA ARG A 73 -9.44 4.11 -5.39
C ARG A 73 -8.32 4.65 -6.25
N GLU A 74 -7.57 3.71 -6.80
CA GLU A 74 -6.66 3.95 -7.91
C GLU A 74 -6.68 2.69 -8.78
N ASN A 75 -7.06 2.80 -10.05
CA ASN A 75 -7.01 1.74 -11.09
C ASN A 75 -6.96 0.27 -10.59
N GLY A 76 -8.04 -0.21 -9.96
CA GLY A 76 -8.18 -1.61 -9.53
C GLY A 76 -7.58 -1.96 -8.16
N SER A 77 -7.20 -0.95 -7.37
CA SER A 77 -6.79 -1.10 -5.97
C SER A 77 -7.11 0.19 -5.20
N VAL A 78 -6.61 0.29 -3.97
CA VAL A 78 -6.83 1.42 -3.07
C VAL A 78 -5.51 1.92 -2.49
N LYS A 79 -5.36 3.24 -2.38
CA LYS A 79 -4.26 3.89 -1.67
C LYS A 79 -4.75 4.40 -0.34
N TRP A 80 -4.09 3.98 0.73
CA TRP A 80 -4.37 4.46 2.09
C TRP A 80 -3.61 5.73 2.42
N PHE A 81 -4.27 6.57 3.19
CA PHE A 81 -3.78 7.81 3.78
C PHE A 81 -3.98 7.74 5.29
N CYS A 82 -3.21 8.53 6.02
CA CYS A 82 -3.27 8.59 7.47
C CYS A 82 -3.04 10.03 7.93
N GLY A 83 -3.91 10.53 8.81
CA GLY A 83 -3.81 11.90 9.26
C GLY A 83 -4.85 12.27 10.31
N GLN A 84 -5.17 13.55 10.35
CA GLN A 84 -6.23 14.08 11.20
C GLN A 84 -7.60 13.46 10.85
N PRO A 85 -8.60 13.59 11.74
CA PRO A 85 -9.93 13.05 11.48
C PRO A 85 -10.53 13.55 10.17
N VAL A 86 -11.11 12.63 9.42
CA VAL A 86 -11.81 12.91 8.16
C VAL A 86 -13.14 12.17 8.16
N LYS A 87 -14.06 12.58 7.29
CA LYS A 87 -15.32 11.89 7.03
C LYS A 87 -15.49 11.63 5.55
N ARG A 88 -16.10 10.48 5.23
CA ARG A 88 -16.61 10.17 3.90
C ARG A 88 -18.13 10.28 3.90
N ALA A 89 -18.67 11.11 3.02
CA ALA A 89 -20.11 11.35 2.95
C ALA A 89 -20.88 10.13 2.42
N ASN A 90 -20.36 9.46 1.39
CA ASN A 90 -21.06 8.39 0.68
C ASN A 90 -20.25 7.09 0.61
N VAL A 91 -20.89 5.95 0.87
CA VAL A 91 -20.29 4.62 0.72
C VAL A 91 -20.10 4.19 -0.73
N ALA A 92 -20.96 4.67 -1.64
CA ALA A 92 -21.11 4.15 -3.00
C ALA A 92 -20.79 5.17 -4.10
N ALA A 93 -20.01 6.21 -3.80
CA ALA A 93 -19.77 7.27 -4.78
C ALA A 93 -19.14 6.69 -6.06
N ALA A 94 -19.87 6.77 -7.17
CA ALA A 94 -19.51 6.10 -8.42
C ALA A 94 -18.12 6.50 -8.95
N ASN A 95 -17.62 7.67 -8.56
CA ASN A 95 -16.32 8.20 -8.99
C ASN A 95 -15.60 9.05 -7.94
N ASP A 96 -16.03 9.04 -6.67
CA ASP A 96 -15.51 9.99 -5.68
C ASP A 96 -15.30 9.37 -4.29
N ASP A 97 -14.09 8.92 -4.01
CA ASP A 97 -13.69 8.46 -2.67
C ASP A 97 -13.19 9.57 -1.76
N ASP A 98 -13.42 10.83 -2.14
CA ASP A 98 -12.97 11.96 -1.37
C ASP A 98 -13.54 11.94 0.04
N VAL A 99 -12.72 12.52 0.90
CA VAL A 99 -13.01 12.71 2.31
C VAL A 99 -12.84 14.18 2.61
N THR A 100 -13.56 14.66 3.60
CA THR A 100 -13.44 16.03 4.09
C THR A 100 -12.88 16.02 5.50
N ASP A 101 -12.10 17.04 5.85
CA ASP A 101 -11.64 17.23 7.23
C ASP A 101 -12.82 17.25 8.20
N ASP A 102 -12.73 16.46 9.27
CA ASP A 102 -13.70 16.43 10.36
C ASP A 102 -13.20 17.35 11.49
N LYS A 103 -13.14 18.65 11.19
CA LYS A 103 -12.44 19.67 11.99
C LYS A 103 -12.83 19.69 13.48
N ASN A 104 -14.03 19.25 13.82
CA ASN A 104 -14.55 19.28 15.18
C ASN A 104 -14.37 17.96 15.94
N ASN A 105 -13.70 16.96 15.36
CA ASN A 105 -13.59 15.62 15.93
C ASN A 105 -12.28 15.39 16.69
N ASN A 106 -11.80 16.44 17.36
CA ASN A 106 -10.70 16.39 18.31
C ASN A 106 -9.41 15.76 17.72
N GLY A 107 -8.96 16.23 16.57
CA GLY A 107 -7.79 15.68 15.89
C GLY A 107 -6.50 15.81 16.70
N ILE A 108 -5.64 14.78 16.62
CA ILE A 108 -4.27 14.86 17.14
C ILE A 108 -3.52 15.97 16.37
N ASP A 109 -2.77 16.81 17.09
CA ASP A 109 -1.93 17.82 16.45
C ASP A 109 -0.85 17.13 15.59
N THR A 110 -0.63 17.65 14.39
CA THR A 110 0.33 17.06 13.43
C THR A 110 1.73 16.87 14.01
N LYS A 111 2.17 17.67 14.99
CA LYS A 111 3.47 17.49 15.67
C LYS A 111 3.57 16.17 16.44
N HIS A 112 2.43 15.62 16.90
CA HIS A 112 2.35 14.33 17.59
C HIS A 112 2.07 13.15 16.66
N LEU A 113 1.75 13.42 15.39
CA LEU A 113 1.60 12.37 14.39
C LEU A 113 2.97 11.99 13.83
N PRO A 114 3.24 10.71 13.58
CA PRO A 114 4.39 10.27 12.79
C PRO A 114 4.42 10.96 11.42
N SER A 115 5.59 11.17 10.83
CA SER A 115 5.72 11.82 9.50
C SER A 115 4.90 11.12 8.42
N THR A 116 4.72 9.80 8.52
CA THR A 116 3.95 8.95 7.62
C THR A 116 2.42 9.02 7.83
N CYS A 117 1.95 9.76 8.83
CA CYS A 117 0.54 9.92 9.15
C CYS A 117 0.16 11.40 9.28
N ARG A 118 0.56 12.21 8.30
CA ARG A 118 0.26 13.66 8.23
C ARG A 118 -0.41 14.04 6.91
N ASP A 119 -1.13 13.10 6.29
CA ASP A 119 -1.86 13.36 5.06
C ASP A 119 -3.01 14.35 5.33
N LYS A 120 -3.24 15.26 4.38
CA LYS A 120 -4.42 16.13 4.37
C LYS A 120 -5.60 15.37 3.75
N SER A 121 -6.84 15.68 4.12
CA SER A 121 -8.04 15.11 3.46
C SER A 121 -8.05 15.30 1.93
N SER A 122 -7.50 16.43 1.48
CA SER A 122 -7.29 16.76 0.07
C SER A 122 -6.13 16.01 -0.60
N ALA A 123 -5.40 15.15 0.12
CA ALA A 123 -4.40 14.30 -0.48
C ALA A 123 -5.06 13.43 -1.55
N VAL A 124 -4.64 13.64 -2.79
CA VAL A 124 -5.10 12.90 -3.95
C VAL A 124 -4.11 11.79 -4.27
N CYS A 125 -4.59 10.75 -4.95
CA CYS A 125 -3.70 9.90 -5.73
C CYS A 125 -3.12 10.74 -6.87
N THR A 126 -2.06 11.50 -6.58
CA THR A 126 -1.19 12.00 -7.64
C THR A 126 -0.73 10.78 -8.42
N LYS A 127 -0.95 10.85 -9.74
CA LYS A 127 -0.73 9.88 -10.81
C LYS A 127 0.73 9.40 -10.95
N HIS A 128 1.42 9.19 -9.83
CA HIS A 128 2.71 8.52 -9.78
C HIS A 128 2.45 7.02 -9.88
N HIS A 129 2.26 6.64 -11.13
CA HIS A 129 2.41 5.31 -11.69
C HIS A 129 3.26 4.36 -10.83
N ALA A 130 2.59 3.50 -10.09
CA ALA A 130 3.03 2.13 -9.90
C ALA A 130 1.78 1.26 -9.71
N PRO A 131 1.65 0.14 -10.45
CA PRO A 131 0.47 -0.70 -10.36
C PRO A 131 0.41 -1.29 -8.95
N ILE A 132 -0.77 -1.17 -8.35
CA ILE A 132 -1.00 -1.15 -6.91
C ILE A 132 -1.05 -2.57 -6.31
N SER A 133 -0.37 -3.51 -6.96
CA SER A 133 0.08 -4.74 -6.32
C SER A 133 1.44 -4.53 -5.65
N ASN A 134 2.33 -3.68 -6.20
CA ASN A 134 3.76 -3.76 -5.85
C ASN A 134 4.23 -2.77 -4.78
N THR A 135 3.43 -1.80 -4.35
CA THR A 135 3.83 -0.80 -3.33
C THR A 135 4.00 -1.39 -1.93
N SER A 136 3.14 -2.31 -1.49
CA SER A 136 3.35 -3.02 -0.21
C SER A 136 4.62 -3.87 -0.23
N LYS A 137 4.95 -4.45 -1.39
CA LYS A 137 6.20 -5.22 -1.60
C LYS A 137 7.40 -4.30 -1.68
N LYS A 138 7.28 -3.10 -2.26
CA LYS A 138 8.31 -2.06 -2.18
C LYS A 138 8.58 -1.68 -0.74
N SER A 139 7.55 -1.45 0.08
CA SER A 139 7.72 -1.11 1.50
C SER A 139 8.45 -2.23 2.23
N ALA A 140 8.00 -3.47 2.06
CA ALA A 140 8.61 -4.63 2.71
C ALA A 140 10.08 -4.85 2.29
N VAL A 141 10.39 -4.68 1.01
CA VAL A 141 11.78 -4.70 0.50
C VAL A 141 12.60 -3.50 1.00
N THR A 142 11.98 -2.32 1.10
CA THR A 142 12.63 -1.08 1.56
C THR A 142 12.84 -1.08 3.07
N GLU A 143 12.02 -1.75 3.86
CA GLU A 143 12.17 -1.87 5.32
C GLU A 143 13.23 -2.93 5.67
N TYR A 144 13.38 -3.96 4.84
CA TYR A 144 14.40 -4.99 5.06
C TYR A 144 15.83 -4.44 4.88
N CYS A 145 16.07 -3.62 3.85
CA CYS A 145 17.43 -3.19 3.50
C CYS A 145 18.13 -2.30 4.56
N PRO A 146 17.49 -1.29 5.17
CA PRO A 146 18.07 -0.51 6.27
C PRO A 146 18.38 -1.34 7.52
N ASN A 147 17.59 -2.38 7.79
CA ASN A 147 17.73 -3.21 8.98
C ASN A 147 18.80 -4.31 8.83
N HIS A 148 19.03 -4.80 7.61
CA HIS A 148 19.93 -5.94 7.36
C HIS A 148 21.16 -5.60 6.51
N GLY A 149 21.22 -4.42 5.89
CA GLY A 149 22.31 -4.02 4.99
C GLY A 149 22.31 -4.71 3.62
N GLU A 150 21.39 -5.66 3.41
CA GLU A 150 21.23 -6.46 2.21
C GLU A 150 19.77 -6.46 1.73
N TRP A 151 19.54 -6.76 0.45
CA TRP A 151 18.20 -6.90 -0.11
C TRP A 151 17.58 -8.25 0.30
N PRO A 152 16.27 -8.34 0.55
CA PRO A 152 15.64 -9.60 0.93
C PRO A 152 15.77 -10.63 -0.20
N LYS A 153 16.23 -11.82 0.15
CA LYS A 153 16.49 -12.90 -0.80
C LYS A 153 15.24 -13.35 -1.56
N ASP A 154 14.11 -13.42 -0.88
CA ASP A 154 12.86 -13.98 -1.36
C ASP A 154 11.62 -13.30 -0.72
N ASN A 155 10.42 -13.79 -1.06
CA ASN A 155 9.15 -13.30 -0.51
C ASN A 155 9.10 -13.41 1.02
N ASP A 156 9.55 -14.55 1.57
CA ASP A 156 9.50 -14.83 3.01
C ASP A 156 10.42 -13.86 3.79
N LYS A 157 11.64 -13.64 3.30
CA LYS A 157 12.56 -12.65 3.87
C LYS A 157 12.05 -11.22 3.72
N ALA A 158 11.37 -10.93 2.62
CA ALA A 158 10.71 -9.64 2.46
C ALA A 158 9.46 -9.48 3.35
N GLY A 159 8.99 -10.52 4.04
CA GLY A 159 7.79 -10.45 4.87
C GLY A 159 6.49 -10.32 4.05
N VAL A 160 6.50 -10.83 2.81
CA VAL A 160 5.32 -10.84 1.92
C VAL A 160 4.84 -12.27 1.68
N ALA A 161 3.60 -12.42 1.18
CA ALA A 161 3.00 -13.74 1.04
C ALA A 161 3.85 -14.69 0.17
N SER A 162 3.98 -15.91 0.66
CA SER A 162 4.67 -17.05 0.04
C SER A 162 3.71 -18.25 0.01
N PRO A 163 3.67 -19.05 -1.07
CA PRO A 163 4.42 -18.90 -2.32
C PRO A 163 4.01 -17.65 -3.14
N PRO A 164 4.82 -17.22 -4.13
CA PRO A 164 4.52 -16.07 -5.00
C PRO A 164 3.14 -16.06 -5.67
N SER A 165 2.56 -17.24 -5.91
CA SER A 165 1.20 -17.43 -6.46
C SER A 165 0.08 -16.98 -5.51
N ASN A 166 0.37 -16.78 -4.23
CA ASN A 166 -0.55 -16.16 -3.28
C ASN A 166 -0.68 -14.64 -3.53
N ILE A 167 0.27 -14.03 -4.25
CA ILE A 167 0.21 -12.62 -4.64
C ILE A 167 -0.29 -12.52 -6.08
N LYS A 168 -1.60 -12.62 -6.24
CA LYS A 168 -2.30 -12.59 -7.55
C LYS A 168 -3.27 -11.41 -7.64
N GLY A 169 -3.72 -11.10 -8.85
CA GLY A 169 -4.70 -10.06 -9.11
C GLY A 169 -5.42 -10.28 -10.45
N LYS A 170 -6.31 -9.35 -10.83
CA LYS A 170 -7.14 -9.46 -12.05
C LYS A 170 -6.35 -9.81 -13.31
N TYR A 171 -5.12 -9.33 -13.42
CA TYR A 171 -4.23 -9.55 -14.57
C TYR A 171 -2.88 -10.15 -14.19
N VAL A 172 -2.65 -10.39 -12.90
CA VAL A 172 -1.35 -10.82 -12.35
C VAL A 172 -1.48 -12.23 -11.82
N GLU A 173 -0.67 -13.13 -12.34
CA GLU A 173 -0.59 -14.52 -11.93
C GLU A 173 0.17 -14.69 -10.62
N SER A 174 1.30 -14.01 -10.50
CA SER A 174 2.18 -14.11 -9.33
C SER A 174 3.07 -12.88 -9.19
N VAL A 175 3.55 -12.63 -7.96
CA VAL A 175 4.60 -11.65 -7.69
C VAL A 175 5.69 -12.30 -6.87
N THR A 176 6.90 -12.32 -7.44
CA THR A 176 8.09 -12.90 -6.82
C THR A 176 9.05 -11.81 -6.41
N VAL A 177 9.60 -11.90 -5.22
CA VAL A 177 10.76 -11.13 -4.76
C VAL A 177 11.99 -12.02 -4.92
N THR A 178 13.05 -11.49 -5.52
CA THR A 178 14.35 -12.17 -5.60
C THR A 178 15.45 -11.13 -5.42
N ASN A 179 16.19 -11.22 -4.32
CA ASN A 179 17.24 -10.27 -3.96
C ASN A 179 16.74 -8.80 -4.08
N GLY A 180 15.55 -8.51 -3.52
CA GLY A 180 14.91 -7.20 -3.57
C GLY A 180 14.39 -6.73 -4.93
N VAL A 181 14.50 -7.54 -5.99
CA VAL A 181 13.79 -7.30 -7.25
C VAL A 181 12.40 -7.91 -7.15
N VAL A 182 11.37 -7.10 -7.37
CA VAL A 182 9.97 -7.51 -7.37
C VAL A 182 9.53 -7.71 -8.81
N THR A 183 9.25 -8.95 -9.20
CA THR A 183 8.84 -9.30 -10.57
C THR A 183 7.40 -9.79 -10.56
N ALA A 184 6.55 -9.12 -11.34
CA ALA A 184 5.16 -9.53 -11.55
C ALA A 184 5.04 -10.31 -12.86
N THR A 185 4.34 -11.44 -12.81
CA THR A 185 4.00 -12.25 -13.99
C THR A 185 2.54 -12.05 -14.34
N MET A 186 2.25 -11.75 -15.60
CA MET A 186 0.89 -11.57 -16.10
C MET A 186 0.20 -12.92 -16.30
N LEU A 187 -1.12 -12.97 -16.15
CA LEU A 187 -1.91 -14.18 -16.39
C LEU A 187 -1.70 -14.73 -17.81
N SER A 188 -1.86 -16.04 -17.95
CA SER A 188 -1.84 -16.75 -19.24
C SER A 188 -3.17 -16.64 -20.01
N SER A 189 -4.25 -16.20 -19.34
CA SER A 189 -5.58 -15.99 -19.93
C SER A 189 -6.24 -14.74 -19.33
N GLY A 190 -7.29 -14.22 -19.97
CA GLY A 190 -7.99 -13.00 -19.51
C GLY A 190 -7.20 -11.69 -19.64
N VAL A 191 -6.07 -11.71 -20.35
CA VAL A 191 -5.24 -10.54 -20.69
C VAL A 191 -4.99 -10.47 -22.19
N ASN A 192 -4.53 -9.30 -22.67
CA ASN A 192 -4.15 -9.11 -24.07
C ASN A 192 -3.11 -10.17 -24.49
N ASN A 193 -3.28 -10.75 -25.69
CA ASN A 193 -2.40 -11.78 -26.24
C ASN A 193 -0.92 -11.40 -26.22
N GLU A 194 -0.58 -10.12 -26.41
CA GLU A 194 0.81 -9.64 -26.45
C GLU A 194 1.49 -9.60 -25.08
N ILE A 195 0.75 -9.72 -23.98
CA ILE A 195 1.27 -9.66 -22.60
C ILE A 195 1.04 -10.94 -21.79
N LYS A 196 0.44 -11.98 -22.38
CA LYS A 196 0.20 -13.27 -21.70
C LYS A 196 1.50 -13.89 -21.18
N GLY A 197 1.53 -14.24 -19.89
CA GLY A 197 2.71 -14.83 -19.24
C GLY A 197 3.94 -13.91 -19.20
N LYS A 198 3.80 -12.65 -19.63
CA LYS A 198 4.91 -11.70 -19.67
C LYS A 198 5.16 -11.07 -18.30
N LYS A 199 6.34 -10.46 -18.15
CA LYS A 199 6.85 -9.97 -16.88
C LYS A 199 7.29 -8.52 -16.94
N LEU A 200 7.20 -7.86 -15.80
CA LEU A 200 7.85 -6.60 -15.49
C LEU A 200 8.49 -6.68 -14.11
N SER A 201 9.55 -5.91 -13.89
CA SER A 201 10.24 -5.84 -12.61
C SER A 201 10.23 -4.43 -12.03
N LEU A 202 10.28 -4.37 -10.71
CA LEU A 202 10.63 -3.19 -9.95
C LEU A 202 11.85 -3.52 -9.10
N TRP A 203 12.80 -2.61 -9.09
CA TRP A 203 14.03 -2.78 -8.31
C TRP A 203 14.39 -1.44 -7.68
N ALA A 204 15.14 -1.52 -6.61
CA ALA A 204 15.67 -0.35 -5.93
C ALA A 204 17.20 -0.30 -6.02
N LYS A 205 17.75 0.91 -5.92
CA LYS A 205 19.17 1.18 -5.70
C LYS A 205 19.29 2.09 -4.48
N ARG A 206 20.25 1.81 -3.59
CA ARG A 206 20.55 2.71 -2.49
C ARG A 206 21.09 4.05 -3.00
N GLN A 207 20.58 5.15 -2.46
CA GLN A 207 21.05 6.52 -2.72
C GLN A 207 21.02 7.32 -1.42
N ALA A 208 22.23 7.66 -0.92
CA ALA A 208 22.44 8.61 0.19
C ALA A 208 21.47 8.42 1.38
N GLY A 209 21.46 7.24 1.99
CA GLY A 209 20.59 6.94 3.14
C GLY A 209 19.13 6.65 2.81
N SER A 210 18.77 6.62 1.52
CA SER A 210 17.44 6.25 1.02
C SER A 210 17.54 5.19 -0.08
N VAL A 211 16.40 4.77 -0.63
CA VAL A 211 16.34 3.90 -1.80
C VAL A 211 15.54 4.57 -2.92
N LYS A 212 16.08 4.52 -4.14
CA LYS A 212 15.37 4.96 -5.35
C LYS A 212 14.86 3.73 -6.09
N TRP A 213 13.57 3.73 -6.40
CA TRP A 213 12.91 2.64 -7.12
C TRP A 213 12.80 2.93 -8.61
N PHE A 214 12.89 1.87 -9.39
CA PHE A 214 12.76 1.84 -10.84
C PHE A 214 11.70 0.80 -11.23
N CYS A 215 11.17 0.93 -12.44
CA CYS A 215 10.17 0.05 -13.00
C CYS A 215 10.43 -0.13 -14.49
N GLY A 216 10.44 -1.38 -14.95
CA GLY A 216 10.73 -1.65 -16.35
C GLY A 216 10.59 -3.12 -16.72
N GLN A 217 11.25 -3.47 -17.82
CA GLN A 217 11.41 -4.86 -18.23
C GLN A 217 12.12 -5.68 -17.13
N PRO A 218 12.03 -7.01 -17.17
CA PRO A 218 12.58 -7.84 -16.12
C PRO A 218 14.08 -7.62 -15.92
N VAL A 219 14.48 -7.65 -14.67
CA VAL A 219 15.88 -7.53 -14.27
C VAL A 219 16.22 -8.59 -13.24
N GLN A 220 17.51 -8.88 -13.09
CA GLN A 220 18.04 -9.77 -12.08
C GLN A 220 19.10 -9.06 -11.25
N ARG A 221 19.18 -9.43 -9.97
CA ARG A 221 20.24 -9.00 -9.05
C ARG A 221 21.02 -10.22 -8.59
N ALA A 222 22.29 -10.27 -8.96
CA ALA A 222 23.15 -11.44 -8.72
C ALA A 222 23.65 -11.54 -7.26
N LYS A 223 23.70 -10.43 -6.51
CA LYS A 223 24.32 -10.31 -5.18
C LYS A 223 23.54 -9.35 -4.26
N ALA A 224 24.06 -9.09 -3.07
CA ALA A 224 23.57 -8.03 -2.18
C ALA A 224 23.81 -6.60 -2.71
N ASP A 225 24.53 -6.46 -3.82
CA ASP A 225 24.94 -5.19 -4.43
C ASP A 225 23.76 -4.46 -5.11
N ASP A 226 23.85 -3.13 -5.26
CA ASP A 226 22.75 -2.30 -5.81
C ASP A 226 22.54 -2.45 -7.32
N ALA A 227 23.49 -2.99 -8.07
CA ALA A 227 23.38 -3.15 -9.51
C ALA A 227 22.42 -4.28 -9.90
N VAL A 228 21.71 -4.09 -11.01
CA VAL A 228 20.87 -5.11 -11.65
C VAL A 228 21.26 -5.26 -13.12
N THR A 229 21.03 -6.43 -13.70
CA THR A 229 21.22 -6.72 -15.13
C THR A 229 19.87 -7.00 -15.77
N ALA A 230 19.74 -6.73 -17.08
CA ALA A 230 18.51 -7.03 -17.79
C ALA A 230 18.28 -8.55 -17.87
N ASP A 231 17.04 -8.98 -17.71
CA ASP A 231 16.57 -10.35 -17.93
C ASP A 231 15.52 -10.31 -19.04
N ALA A 232 15.93 -10.71 -20.25
CA ALA A 232 15.08 -10.59 -21.44
C ALA A 232 13.92 -11.59 -21.46
N ASN A 233 13.85 -12.52 -20.50
CA ASN A 233 12.88 -13.61 -20.55
C ASN A 233 11.45 -13.11 -20.32
N ASN A 234 10.60 -13.33 -21.32
CA ASN A 234 9.17 -12.99 -21.30
C ASN A 234 8.90 -11.51 -20.94
N ALA A 235 9.79 -10.60 -21.32
CA ALA A 235 9.61 -9.19 -21.02
C ALA A 235 8.38 -8.59 -21.73
N ILE A 236 7.54 -7.85 -20.98
CA ILE A 236 6.50 -7.02 -21.58
C ILE A 236 7.18 -6.01 -22.52
N ASP A 237 6.65 -5.87 -23.74
CA ASP A 237 7.16 -4.88 -24.69
C ASP A 237 6.94 -3.47 -24.13
N THR A 238 7.92 -2.59 -24.29
CA THR A 238 7.87 -1.23 -23.74
C THR A 238 6.66 -0.43 -24.24
N LYS A 239 6.10 -0.75 -25.41
CA LYS A 239 4.86 -0.13 -25.91
C LYS A 239 3.65 -0.40 -25.01
N HIS A 240 3.63 -1.53 -24.29
CA HIS A 240 2.59 -1.88 -23.33
C HIS A 240 2.89 -1.39 -21.90
N LEU A 241 4.10 -0.91 -21.65
CA LEU A 241 4.46 -0.32 -20.37
C LEU A 241 4.09 1.17 -20.36
N PRO A 242 3.53 1.70 -19.25
CA PRO A 242 3.42 3.14 -19.05
C PRO A 242 4.79 3.81 -19.15
N SER A 243 4.84 5.08 -19.56
CA SER A 243 6.11 5.82 -19.76
C SER A 243 7.04 5.81 -18.54
N THR A 244 6.47 5.78 -17.34
CA THR A 244 7.17 5.74 -16.05
C THR A 244 7.60 4.35 -15.59
N CYS A 245 7.30 3.31 -16.37
CA CYS A 245 7.77 1.94 -16.12
C CYS A 245 8.58 1.45 -17.34
N ARG A 246 9.49 2.30 -17.82
CA ARG A 246 10.39 2.01 -18.94
C ARG A 246 11.84 2.25 -18.56
N ASP A 247 12.15 2.19 -17.27
CA ASP A 247 13.53 2.29 -16.80
C ASP A 247 14.35 1.12 -17.35
N THR A 248 15.59 1.42 -17.75
CA THR A 248 16.57 0.39 -18.09
C THR A 248 17.26 -0.11 -16.82
N SER A 249 17.84 -1.31 -16.85
CA SER A 249 18.64 -1.84 -15.73
C SER A 249 19.80 -0.90 -15.30
N SER A 250 20.27 -0.06 -16.23
CA SER A 250 21.31 0.96 -16.03
C SER A 250 20.82 2.27 -15.42
N ALA A 251 19.51 2.48 -15.22
CA ALA A 251 18.95 3.72 -14.68
C ALA A 251 19.53 4.05 -13.29
N LYS A 252 19.82 5.34 -13.05
CA LYS A 252 20.45 5.86 -11.82
C LYS A 252 19.51 6.80 -11.08
#